data_AF-A0A9E5GI98-F1
#
_entry.id   AF-A0A9E5GI98-F1
#
_cell.length_a   1.000
_cell.length_b   1.000
_cell.length_c   1.000
_cell.angle_alpha   90.00
_cell.angle_beta   90.00
_cell.angle_gamma   90.00
#
_symmetry.space_group_name_H-M   'P 1'
#
loop_
_entity.id
_entity.type
_entity.pdbx_description
1 polymer ?
#
loop_
_entity_poly.entity_id
_entity_poly.type
_entity_poly.pdbx_seq_one_letter_code
_entity_poly.pdbx_strand_id
1 'polypeptide(L)'
;MRKVLVFCLILCLSMVLLSAAGTRETPKAAQDAFIERAPEEYQGKITLWSFTDEPEWYIRKFNEVYPNVEVEFTHTPGGPEYIARVNAAVTAGNQPDVFSAEISWILQWIESDRIWANISAPPFNADEITKNMIPYVRELGKDSRGNQRALSLQATPGGFFYRRSLAKEFFGTDDPDAVSALWPDIDSFMKVAAQVRDQSNNQVHLFSSWWDIRWFFFNARTKPWVVDNRLVIDDAIEEYI
;
A
#
# COMPACT_ATOMS: atom_id res chain seq x y z
N MET A 1 -6.49 29.69 -52.65
CA MET A 1 -7.17 29.93 -53.95
C MET A 1 -6.78 28.81 -54.91
N ARG A 2 -7.80 28.13 -55.49
CA ARG A 2 -7.86 27.45 -56.80
C ARG A 2 -6.78 26.39 -57.14
N LYS A 3 -7.16 25.09 -57.18
CA LYS A 3 -7.63 24.31 -58.39
C LYS A 3 -6.42 23.75 -59.18
N VAL A 4 -6.27 22.50 -59.63
CA VAL A 4 -7.19 21.47 -60.19
C VAL A 4 -6.34 20.22 -60.56
N LEU A 5 -6.82 19.00 -60.22
CA LEU A 5 -6.96 17.73 -61.00
C LEU A 5 -5.80 17.18 -61.89
N VAL A 6 -5.65 15.90 -62.30
CA VAL A 6 -6.25 14.54 -62.18
C VAL A 6 -5.33 13.61 -63.03
N PHE A 7 -5.12 12.30 -62.76
CA PHE A 7 -5.72 11.11 -63.46
C PHE A 7 -5.10 9.84 -62.80
N CYS A 8 -5.88 9.05 -62.03
CA CYS A 8 -6.50 7.75 -62.38
C CYS A 8 -5.55 6.54 -62.50
N LEU A 9 -5.76 5.52 -61.65
CA LEU A 9 -6.16 4.19 -62.13
C LEU A 9 -7.00 3.47 -61.06
N ILE A 10 -8.07 2.85 -61.54
CA ILE A 10 -9.20 2.22 -60.83
C ILE A 10 -9.09 0.69 -60.97
N LEU A 11 -9.38 -0.05 -59.90
CA LEU A 11 -10.02 -1.37 -59.92
C LEU A 11 -10.71 -1.55 -58.55
N CYS A 12 -12.02 -1.29 -58.39
CA CYS A 12 -13.17 -2.22 -58.54
C CYS A 12 -13.00 -3.51 -57.73
N LEU A 13 -13.92 -4.03 -56.90
CA LEU A 13 -15.35 -3.79 -56.60
C LEU A 13 -15.63 -4.62 -55.32
N SER A 14 -16.37 -4.17 -54.31
CA SER A 14 -17.80 -4.53 -54.16
C SER A 14 -18.40 -3.87 -52.92
N MET A 15 -19.55 -3.24 -53.13
CA MET A 15 -20.47 -2.72 -52.11
C MET A 15 -21.34 -3.86 -51.57
N VAL A 16 -21.60 -3.84 -50.26
CA VAL A 16 -22.96 -4.03 -49.73
C VAL A 16 -23.16 -2.99 -48.63
N LEU A 17 -23.96 -1.97 -48.95
CA LEU A 17 -24.62 -1.10 -47.98
C LEU A 17 -25.96 -1.76 -47.62
N LEU A 18 -26.14 -2.12 -46.36
CA LEU A 18 -27.48 -2.28 -45.80
C LEU A 18 -27.58 -1.40 -44.55
N SER A 19 -28.42 -0.37 -44.68
CA SER A 19 -28.82 0.53 -43.60
C SER A 19 -29.78 -0.19 -42.66
N ALA A 20 -29.42 -0.30 -41.38
CA ALA A 20 -30.38 -0.42 -40.30
C ALA A 20 -29.90 0.48 -39.16
N ALA A 21 -30.74 1.46 -38.80
CA ALA A 21 -30.56 2.28 -37.62
C ALA A 21 -30.61 1.37 -36.39
N GLY A 22 -29.44 1.08 -35.83
CA GLY A 22 -29.28 0.44 -34.53
C GLY A 22 -28.33 1.30 -33.73
N THR A 23 -28.82 1.82 -32.61
CA THR A 23 -28.01 2.37 -31.53
C THR A 23 -26.77 1.49 -31.34
N ARG A 24 -25.59 2.08 -31.50
CA ARG A 24 -24.32 1.41 -31.23
C ARG A 24 -24.23 1.25 -29.71
N GLU A 25 -24.83 0.19 -29.18
CA GLU A 25 -24.47 -0.29 -27.85
C GLU A 25 -23.02 -0.74 -27.93
N THR A 26 -22.15 0.00 -27.26
CA THR A 26 -20.81 -0.46 -26.92
C THR A 26 -20.98 -1.80 -26.20
N PRO A 27 -20.33 -2.90 -26.63
CA PRO A 27 -20.45 -4.16 -25.91
C PRO A 27 -19.92 -3.93 -24.50
N LYS A 28 -20.81 -4.00 -23.51
CA LYS A 28 -20.41 -4.16 -22.12
C LYS A 28 -19.64 -5.47 -22.08
N ALA A 29 -18.32 -5.42 -21.87
CA ALA A 29 -17.53 -6.61 -21.67
C ALA A 29 -18.26 -7.45 -20.61
N ALA A 30 -18.66 -8.67 -20.98
CA ALA A 30 -19.16 -9.63 -20.03
C ALA A 30 -18.03 -9.82 -19.01
N GLN A 31 -18.21 -9.29 -17.82
CA GLN A 31 -17.35 -9.57 -16.68
C GLN A 31 -17.62 -11.01 -16.30
N ASP A 32 -16.88 -11.93 -16.90
CA ASP A 32 -16.93 -13.33 -16.51
C ASP A 32 -16.52 -13.41 -15.03
N ALA A 33 -17.45 -13.85 -14.20
CA ALA A 33 -17.18 -14.11 -12.80
C ALA A 33 -16.03 -15.10 -12.68
N PHE A 34 -15.11 -14.86 -11.74
CA PHE A 34 -14.06 -15.83 -11.44
C PHE A 34 -14.72 -17.13 -10.95
N ILE A 35 -14.46 -18.22 -11.67
CA ILE A 35 -14.90 -19.56 -11.28
C ILE A 35 -13.70 -20.23 -10.62
N GLU A 36 -13.80 -20.46 -9.31
CA GLU A 36 -12.80 -21.20 -8.55
C GLU A 36 -12.68 -22.64 -9.07
N ARG A 37 -11.45 -23.08 -9.32
CA ARG A 37 -11.08 -24.43 -9.75
C ARG A 37 -10.20 -25.10 -8.71
N ALA A 38 -9.97 -26.41 -8.87
CA ALA A 38 -9.02 -27.10 -8.00
C ALA A 38 -7.62 -26.47 -8.12
N PRO A 39 -6.82 -26.39 -7.04
CA PRO A 39 -5.52 -25.74 -7.06
C PRO A 39 -4.56 -26.23 -8.15
N GLU A 40 -4.63 -27.53 -8.48
CA GLU A 40 -3.79 -28.18 -9.49
C GLU A 40 -4.18 -27.80 -10.92
N GLU A 41 -5.39 -27.27 -11.13
CA GLU A 41 -5.84 -26.81 -12.45
C GLU A 41 -5.27 -25.43 -12.83
N TYR A 42 -4.74 -24.68 -11.85
CA TYR A 42 -4.07 -23.41 -12.14
C TYR A 42 -2.65 -23.65 -12.62
N GLN A 43 -2.30 -23.03 -13.75
CA GLN A 43 -0.98 -23.12 -14.36
C GLN A 43 -0.56 -21.76 -14.91
N GLY A 44 0.75 -21.50 -14.94
CA GLY A 44 1.30 -20.27 -15.51
C GLY A 44 2.45 -19.72 -14.68
N LYS A 45 2.91 -18.52 -15.05
CA LYS A 45 3.97 -17.81 -14.34
C LYS A 45 3.45 -16.48 -13.81
N ILE A 46 3.75 -16.17 -12.55
CA ILE A 46 3.51 -14.89 -11.91
C ILE A 46 4.87 -14.23 -11.65
N THR A 47 5.05 -13.01 -12.12
CA THR A 47 6.22 -12.18 -11.82
C THR A 47 5.94 -11.32 -10.59
N LEU A 48 6.81 -11.41 -9.58
CA LEU A 48 6.67 -10.69 -8.31
C LEU A 48 7.92 -9.87 -8.01
N TRP A 49 7.79 -8.56 -7.80
CA TRP A 49 8.89 -7.70 -7.35
C TRP A 49 8.68 -7.22 -5.92
N SER A 50 9.69 -7.32 -5.06
CA SER A 50 9.60 -6.74 -3.71
C SER A 50 10.90 -6.08 -3.26
N PHE A 51 10.77 -5.11 -2.36
CA PHE A 51 11.88 -4.53 -1.64
C PHE A 51 12.28 -5.29 -0.36
N THR A 52 11.45 -6.23 0.07
CA THR A 52 11.73 -7.20 1.14
C THR A 52 11.92 -8.60 0.57
N ASP A 53 12.53 -9.47 1.35
CA ASP A 53 12.67 -10.92 1.11
C ASP A 53 11.48 -11.73 1.64
N GLU A 54 10.56 -11.11 2.39
CA GLU A 54 9.34 -11.76 2.92
C GLU A 54 8.54 -12.60 1.89
N PRO A 55 8.41 -12.19 0.60
CA PRO A 55 7.78 -13.02 -0.43
C PRO A 55 8.31 -14.43 -0.57
N GLU A 56 9.57 -14.71 -0.25
CA GLU A 56 10.13 -16.07 -0.36
C GLU A 56 9.32 -17.08 0.48
N TRP A 57 8.91 -16.69 1.68
CA TRP A 57 8.12 -17.54 2.55
C TRP A 57 6.69 -17.72 2.01
N TYR A 58 6.06 -16.63 1.54
CA TYR A 58 4.70 -16.66 0.98
C TYR A 58 4.65 -17.50 -0.30
N ILE A 59 5.64 -17.35 -1.18
CA ILE A 59 5.75 -18.11 -2.44
C ILE A 59 5.84 -19.60 -2.16
N ARG A 60 6.70 -20.01 -1.22
CA ARG A 60 6.80 -21.43 -0.83
C ARG A 60 5.45 -21.97 -0.37
N LYS A 61 4.76 -21.24 0.50
CA LYS A 61 3.43 -21.66 1.02
C LYS A 61 2.35 -21.65 -0.07
N PHE A 62 2.40 -20.69 -0.98
CA PHE A 62 1.53 -20.62 -2.13
C PHE A 62 1.74 -21.82 -3.06
N ASN A 63 2.99 -22.19 -3.38
CA ASN A 63 3.29 -23.31 -4.26
C ASN A 63 3.05 -24.69 -3.64
N GLU A 64 3.03 -24.81 -2.30
CA GLU A 64 2.51 -26.02 -1.63
C GLU A 64 1.03 -26.28 -1.98
N VAL A 65 0.24 -25.23 -2.22
CA VAL A 65 -1.18 -25.30 -2.58
C VAL A 65 -1.38 -25.30 -4.09
N TYR A 66 -0.65 -24.45 -4.82
CA TYR A 66 -0.74 -24.27 -6.27
C TYR A 66 0.55 -24.77 -6.94
N PRO A 67 0.72 -26.09 -7.10
CA PRO A 67 2.00 -26.68 -7.51
C PRO A 67 2.38 -26.41 -8.98
N ASN A 68 1.39 -26.10 -9.81
CA ASN A 68 1.57 -25.88 -11.25
C ASN A 68 1.74 -24.40 -11.63
N VAL A 69 1.75 -23.50 -10.64
CA VAL A 69 2.01 -22.07 -10.83
C VAL A 69 3.45 -21.74 -10.46
N GLU A 70 4.21 -21.22 -11.41
CA GLU A 70 5.57 -20.70 -11.17
C GLU A 70 5.49 -19.26 -10.65
N VAL A 71 6.26 -18.91 -9.63
CA VAL A 71 6.43 -17.51 -9.19
C VAL A 71 7.87 -17.08 -9.40
N GLU A 72 8.09 -16.17 -10.34
CA GLU A 72 9.38 -15.54 -10.58
C GLU A 72 9.53 -14.33 -9.66
N PHE A 73 10.29 -14.51 -8.58
CA PHE A 73 10.55 -13.46 -7.61
C PHE A 73 11.82 -12.66 -7.94
N THR A 74 11.70 -11.34 -7.93
CA THR A 74 12.85 -10.43 -7.96
C THR A 74 12.87 -9.56 -6.71
N HIS A 75 13.88 -9.77 -5.86
CA HIS A 75 14.20 -8.84 -4.78
C HIS A 75 15.00 -7.65 -5.31
N THR A 76 14.60 -6.44 -4.94
CA THR A 76 15.33 -5.20 -5.27
C THR A 76 15.28 -4.29 -4.05
N PRO A 77 16.42 -3.93 -3.43
CA PRO A 77 16.43 -3.08 -2.24
C PRO A 77 15.54 -1.84 -2.39
N GLY A 78 14.83 -1.49 -1.32
CA GLY A 78 13.87 -0.40 -1.31
C GLY A 78 14.52 0.98 -1.47
N GLY A 79 13.67 2.01 -1.50
CA GLY A 79 14.10 3.40 -1.66
C GLY A 79 13.86 3.94 -3.07
N PRO A 80 14.47 5.09 -3.41
CA PRO A 80 14.25 5.78 -4.68
C PRO A 80 14.50 4.92 -5.92
N GLU A 81 15.46 4.00 -5.85
CA GLU A 81 15.83 3.11 -6.95
C GLU A 81 14.71 2.10 -7.27
N TYR A 82 14.08 1.53 -6.25
CA TYR A 82 12.93 0.65 -6.42
C TYR A 82 11.75 1.40 -7.07
N ILE A 83 11.45 2.59 -6.56
CA ILE A 83 10.39 3.46 -7.07
C ILE A 83 10.65 3.81 -8.54
N ALA A 84 11.88 4.21 -8.88
CA ALA A 84 12.28 4.52 -10.24
C ALA A 84 12.16 3.31 -11.18
N ARG A 85 12.55 2.12 -10.71
CA ARG A 85 12.43 0.86 -11.46
C ARG A 85 10.98 0.54 -11.78
N VAL A 86 10.07 0.61 -10.81
CA VAL A 86 8.63 0.36 -11.02
C VAL A 86 8.05 1.38 -12.01
N ASN A 87 8.31 2.67 -11.81
CA ASN A 87 7.81 3.73 -12.69
C ASN A 87 8.30 3.55 -14.15
N ALA A 88 9.58 3.21 -14.33
CA ALA A 88 10.14 2.93 -15.64
C ALA A 88 9.47 1.70 -16.27
N ALA A 89 9.24 0.65 -15.49
CA ALA A 89 8.64 -0.58 -15.99
C ALA A 89 7.18 -0.39 -16.43
N VAL A 90 6.39 0.32 -15.62
CA VAL A 90 5.01 0.70 -15.97
C VAL A 90 4.98 1.58 -17.23
N THR A 91 5.93 2.49 -17.37
CA THR A 91 6.02 3.36 -18.56
C THR A 91 6.35 2.57 -19.82
N ALA A 92 7.22 1.57 -19.72
CA ALA A 92 7.61 0.70 -20.82
C ALA A 92 6.61 -0.43 -21.09
N GLY A 93 5.63 -0.66 -20.20
CA GLY A 93 4.66 -1.75 -20.31
C GLY A 93 5.26 -3.13 -19.98
N ASN A 94 6.30 -3.19 -19.15
CA ASN A 94 6.97 -4.42 -18.71
C ASN A 94 7.04 -4.56 -17.19
N GLN A 95 6.07 -3.97 -16.48
CA GLN A 95 5.88 -4.13 -15.04
C GLN A 95 5.61 -5.60 -14.67
N PRO A 96 5.94 -6.02 -13.43
CA PRO A 96 5.57 -7.33 -12.93
C PRO A 96 4.05 -7.45 -12.70
N ASP A 97 3.57 -8.67 -12.57
CA ASP A 97 2.17 -8.97 -12.24
C ASP A 97 1.81 -8.49 -10.82
N VAL A 98 2.74 -8.66 -9.87
CA VAL A 98 2.60 -8.26 -8.47
C VAL A 98 3.84 -7.50 -8.04
N PHE A 99 3.67 -6.41 -7.30
CA PHE A 99 4.79 -5.74 -6.66
C PHE A 99 4.39 -5.10 -5.33
N SER A 100 5.35 -5.06 -4.39
CA SER A 100 5.12 -4.47 -3.08
C SER A 100 5.29 -2.96 -3.08
N ALA A 101 4.61 -2.32 -2.13
CA ALA A 101 4.75 -0.89 -1.87
C ALA A 101 4.92 -0.60 -0.39
N GLU A 102 5.67 0.45 -0.09
CA GLU A 102 5.76 0.98 1.27
C GLU A 102 4.70 2.08 1.46
N ILE A 103 4.02 2.08 2.62
CA ILE A 103 3.01 3.07 3.01
C ILE A 103 3.54 4.50 2.91
N SER A 104 4.83 4.73 3.16
CA SER A 104 5.44 6.06 3.07
C SER A 104 5.40 6.67 1.67
N TRP A 105 5.24 5.87 0.62
CA TRP A 105 5.19 6.36 -0.76
C TRP A 105 4.05 5.78 -1.60
N ILE A 106 3.22 4.90 -1.03
CA ILE A 106 2.06 4.29 -1.69
C ILE A 106 1.11 5.31 -2.31
N LEU A 107 0.94 6.47 -1.66
CA LEU A 107 0.04 7.53 -2.11
C LEU A 107 0.40 8.08 -3.50
N GLN A 108 1.66 7.95 -3.93
CA GLN A 108 2.09 8.35 -5.27
C GLN A 108 1.49 7.46 -6.37
N TRP A 109 1.09 6.23 -6.02
CA TRP A 109 0.65 5.20 -6.95
C TRP A 109 -0.82 4.81 -6.78
N ILE A 110 -1.36 4.90 -5.56
CA ILE A 110 -2.70 4.41 -5.23
C ILE A 110 -3.81 5.03 -6.09
N GLU A 111 -3.66 6.30 -6.49
CA GLU A 111 -4.66 7.00 -7.31
C GLU A 111 -4.55 6.67 -8.81
N SER A 112 -3.44 6.07 -9.25
CA SER A 112 -3.07 5.91 -10.64
C SER A 112 -3.59 4.60 -11.24
N ASP A 113 -4.53 4.72 -12.17
CA ASP A 113 -5.03 3.60 -12.98
C ASP A 113 -3.96 2.98 -13.89
N ARG A 114 -2.82 3.63 -14.07
CA ARG A 114 -1.70 3.12 -14.88
C ARG A 114 -0.79 2.18 -14.11
N ILE A 115 -0.73 2.33 -12.79
CA ILE A 115 0.22 1.60 -11.94
C ILE A 115 -0.47 0.40 -11.32
N TRP A 116 -1.67 0.59 -10.75
CA TRP A 116 -2.42 -0.49 -10.12
C TRP A 116 -3.83 -0.63 -10.67
N ALA A 117 -4.18 -1.90 -10.89
CA ALA A 117 -5.52 -2.30 -11.25
C ALA A 117 -6.51 -2.00 -10.10
N ASN A 118 -7.76 -1.74 -10.47
CA ASN A 118 -8.87 -1.82 -9.52
C ASN A 118 -9.14 -3.30 -9.22
N ILE A 119 -8.74 -3.76 -8.03
CA ILE A 119 -8.93 -5.14 -7.61
C ILE A 119 -10.25 -5.36 -6.86
N SER A 120 -11.03 -4.32 -6.58
CA SER A 120 -12.42 -4.48 -6.10
C SER A 120 -13.32 -5.04 -7.20
N ALA A 121 -13.01 -4.78 -8.47
CA ALA A 121 -13.79 -5.26 -9.61
C ALA A 121 -13.51 -6.75 -9.94
N PRO A 122 -14.42 -7.41 -10.69
CA PRO A 122 -14.13 -8.70 -11.31
C PRO A 122 -12.86 -8.64 -12.18
N PRO A 123 -12.05 -9.72 -12.21
CA PRO A 123 -12.30 -11.02 -11.57
C PRO A 123 -11.88 -11.11 -10.10
N PHE A 124 -11.19 -10.09 -9.56
CA PHE A 124 -10.53 -10.16 -8.26
C PHE A 124 -11.49 -10.06 -7.07
N ASN A 125 -12.50 -9.21 -7.16
CA ASN A 125 -13.53 -9.03 -6.11
C ASN A 125 -12.93 -8.88 -4.70
N ALA A 126 -11.84 -8.11 -4.58
CA ALA A 126 -11.02 -8.04 -3.38
C ALA A 126 -11.78 -7.57 -2.13
N ASP A 127 -12.85 -6.80 -2.29
CA ASP A 127 -13.66 -6.31 -1.16
C ASP A 127 -14.25 -7.47 -0.34
N GLU A 128 -14.66 -8.55 -1.01
CA GLU A 128 -15.22 -9.73 -0.34
C GLU A 128 -14.14 -10.57 0.34
N ILE A 129 -12.97 -10.71 -0.31
CA ILE A 129 -11.81 -11.45 0.21
C ILE A 129 -11.24 -10.74 1.45
N THR A 130 -11.27 -9.42 1.46
CA THR A 130 -10.65 -8.57 2.50
C THR A 130 -11.62 -8.13 3.58
N LYS A 131 -12.89 -8.57 3.55
CA LYS A 131 -13.93 -8.10 4.49
C LYS A 131 -13.60 -8.36 5.96
N ASN A 132 -12.78 -9.37 6.24
CA ASN A 132 -12.35 -9.75 7.59
C ASN A 132 -10.99 -9.16 7.99
N MET A 133 -10.34 -8.36 7.12
CA MET A 133 -9.11 -7.66 7.48
C MET A 133 -9.40 -6.54 8.48
N ILE A 134 -8.39 -6.19 9.28
CA ILE A 134 -8.46 -5.04 10.19
C ILE A 134 -8.79 -3.79 9.35
N PRO A 135 -9.85 -3.02 9.69
CA PRO A 135 -10.37 -1.97 8.82
C PRO A 135 -9.30 -0.98 8.34
N TYR A 136 -8.48 -0.43 9.25
CA TYR A 136 -7.46 0.55 8.85
C TYR A 136 -6.44 -0.04 7.86
N VAL A 137 -6.07 -1.31 8.02
CA VAL A 137 -5.12 -2.00 7.13
C VAL A 137 -5.67 -2.11 5.72
N ARG A 138 -6.98 -2.38 5.60
CA ARG A 138 -7.67 -2.43 4.32
C ARG A 138 -7.79 -1.04 3.68
N GLU A 139 -8.19 -0.03 4.45
CA GLU A 139 -8.40 1.33 3.93
C GLU A 139 -7.11 1.96 3.38
N LEU A 140 -5.93 1.62 3.91
CA LEU A 140 -4.64 2.09 3.39
C LEU A 140 -4.37 1.69 1.94
N GLY A 141 -5.00 0.62 1.46
CA GLY A 141 -4.86 0.12 0.10
C GLY A 141 -5.95 0.60 -0.86
N LYS A 142 -6.75 1.61 -0.48
CA LYS A 142 -7.82 2.17 -1.31
C LYS A 142 -7.44 3.49 -1.96
N ASP A 143 -7.95 3.70 -3.17
CA ASP A 143 -7.93 5.01 -3.82
C ASP A 143 -9.01 5.95 -3.27
N SER A 144 -8.92 7.23 -3.61
CA SER A 144 -9.89 8.27 -3.24
C SER A 144 -11.33 8.01 -3.70
N ARG A 145 -11.53 7.11 -4.67
CA ARG A 145 -12.84 6.67 -5.16
C ARG A 145 -13.38 5.46 -4.38
N GLY A 146 -12.62 4.94 -3.41
CA GLY A 146 -12.99 3.82 -2.56
C GLY A 146 -12.67 2.44 -3.15
N ASN A 147 -11.96 2.35 -4.27
CA ASN A 147 -11.58 1.07 -4.86
C ASN A 147 -10.31 0.54 -4.19
N GLN A 148 -10.28 -0.76 -3.90
CA GLN A 148 -9.07 -1.45 -3.48
C GLN A 148 -8.09 -1.52 -4.66
N ARG A 149 -6.85 -1.12 -4.41
CA ARG A 149 -5.73 -1.09 -5.37
C ARG A 149 -4.54 -1.92 -4.92
N ALA A 150 -4.35 -2.04 -3.61
CA ALA A 150 -3.29 -2.82 -2.99
C ALA A 150 -3.81 -3.55 -1.75
N LEU A 151 -3.22 -4.68 -1.39
CA LEU A 151 -3.53 -5.41 -0.17
C LEU A 151 -2.32 -5.34 0.77
N SER A 152 -2.51 -4.79 1.96
CA SER A 152 -1.45 -4.77 2.95
C SER A 152 -1.30 -6.13 3.61
N LEU A 153 -0.07 -6.65 3.62
CA LEU A 153 0.31 -7.88 4.32
C LEU A 153 0.58 -7.63 5.81
N GLN A 154 0.63 -6.36 6.23
CA GLN A 154 1.09 -5.97 7.55
C GLN A 154 0.16 -4.91 8.18
N ALA A 155 0.04 -4.98 9.50
CA ALA A 155 -0.65 -3.98 10.31
C ALA A 155 0.33 -3.04 11.04
N THR A 156 1.53 -3.54 11.39
CA THR A 156 2.61 -2.83 12.10
C THR A 156 2.15 -1.91 13.25
N PRO A 157 1.34 -2.40 14.23
CA PRO A 157 0.99 -1.59 15.39
C PRO A 157 2.25 -1.21 16.19
N GLY A 158 2.30 0.02 16.67
CA GLY A 158 3.37 0.50 17.53
C GLY A 158 3.32 -0.16 18.92
N GLY A 159 4.49 -0.29 19.55
CA GLY A 159 4.62 -0.81 20.91
C GLY A 159 5.92 -0.35 21.56
N PHE A 160 5.97 -0.42 22.89
CA PHE A 160 7.16 -0.10 23.66
C PHE A 160 7.92 -1.37 24.06
N PHE A 161 9.21 -1.37 23.79
CA PHE A 161 10.14 -2.34 24.34
C PHE A 161 10.94 -1.68 25.45
N TYR A 162 11.02 -2.30 26.62
CA TYR A 162 11.75 -1.77 27.77
C TYR A 162 12.74 -2.80 28.33
N ARG A 163 13.83 -2.31 28.94
CA ARG A 163 14.75 -3.17 29.68
C ARG A 163 14.17 -3.47 31.05
N ARG A 164 13.81 -4.74 31.27
CA ARG A 164 13.23 -5.24 32.53
C ARG A 164 14.07 -4.88 33.77
N SER A 165 15.40 -4.88 33.67
CA SER A 165 16.28 -4.48 34.77
C SER A 165 16.08 -3.03 35.20
N LEU A 166 15.99 -2.10 34.23
CA LEU A 166 15.74 -0.69 34.50
C LEU A 166 14.31 -0.46 34.99
N ALA A 167 13.34 -1.21 34.47
CA ALA A 167 11.96 -1.12 34.97
C ALA A 167 11.88 -1.50 36.47
N LYS A 168 12.58 -2.56 36.91
CA LYS A 168 12.68 -2.88 38.35
C LYS A 168 13.35 -1.78 39.15
N GLU A 169 14.42 -1.20 38.62
CA GLU A 169 15.19 -0.16 39.28
C GLU A 169 14.35 1.12 39.50
N PHE A 170 13.67 1.60 38.46
CA PHE A 170 12.97 2.88 38.48
C PHE A 170 11.49 2.78 38.86
N PHE A 171 10.83 1.65 38.57
CA PHE A 171 9.38 1.47 38.77
C PHE A 171 9.04 0.40 39.80
N GLY A 172 10.03 -0.35 40.30
CA GLY A 172 9.81 -1.44 41.26
C GLY A 172 9.17 -2.70 40.65
N THR A 173 8.88 -2.71 39.35
CA THR A 173 8.25 -3.82 38.64
C THR A 173 8.78 -3.93 37.21
N ASP A 174 8.77 -5.13 36.65
CA ASP A 174 9.01 -5.37 35.23
C ASP A 174 7.83 -6.07 34.55
N ASP A 175 6.68 -6.10 35.23
CA ASP A 175 5.43 -6.62 34.69
C ASP A 175 4.92 -5.73 33.54
N PRO A 176 4.66 -6.28 32.34
CA PRO A 176 4.26 -5.48 31.18
C PRO A 176 2.98 -4.67 31.38
N ASP A 177 1.99 -5.23 32.08
CA ASP A 177 0.70 -4.55 32.29
C ASP A 177 0.87 -3.39 33.28
N ALA A 178 1.61 -3.62 34.36
CA ALA A 178 1.93 -2.56 35.33
C ALA A 178 2.79 -1.45 34.71
N VAL A 179 3.79 -1.79 33.89
CA VAL A 179 4.65 -0.81 33.20
C VAL A 179 3.85 -0.02 32.17
N SER A 180 2.98 -0.68 31.39
CA SER A 180 2.10 -0.02 30.41
C SER A 180 1.16 0.98 31.08
N ALA A 181 0.64 0.66 32.26
CA ALA A 181 -0.26 1.53 33.02
C ALA A 181 0.39 2.83 33.55
N LEU A 182 1.73 2.95 33.53
CA LEU A 182 2.43 4.16 33.96
C LEU A 182 2.24 5.35 32.99
N TRP A 183 1.91 5.07 31.74
CA TRP A 183 1.88 6.07 30.67
C TRP A 183 0.69 5.88 29.71
N PRO A 184 -0.56 6.07 30.19
CA PRO A 184 -1.75 5.93 29.35
C PRO A 184 -1.86 6.97 28.23
N ASP A 185 -1.12 8.07 28.35
CA ASP A 185 -1.09 9.19 27.43
C ASP A 185 0.32 9.81 27.34
N ILE A 186 0.51 10.70 26.37
CA ILE A 186 1.80 11.34 26.10
C ILE A 186 2.28 12.20 27.28
N ASP A 187 1.37 12.88 27.99
CA ASP A 187 1.70 13.68 29.17
C ASP A 187 2.27 12.83 30.30
N SER A 188 1.63 11.70 30.59
CA SER A 188 2.07 10.75 31.60
C SER A 188 3.39 10.11 31.19
N PHE A 189 3.53 9.74 29.92
CA PHE A 189 4.80 9.26 29.36
C PHE A 189 5.94 10.25 29.57
N MET A 190 5.73 11.54 29.26
CA MET A 190 6.74 12.58 29.42
C MET A 190 7.08 12.86 30.89
N LYS A 191 6.10 12.77 31.80
CA LYS A 191 6.35 12.85 33.26
C LYS A 191 7.21 11.68 33.75
N VAL A 192 6.91 10.45 33.34
CA VAL A 192 7.71 9.28 33.68
C VAL A 192 9.12 9.41 33.10
N ALA A 193 9.25 9.90 31.87
CA ALA A 193 10.55 10.16 31.26
C ALA A 193 11.38 11.18 32.05
N ALA A 194 10.76 12.28 32.52
CA ALA A 194 11.40 13.26 33.37
C ALA A 194 11.81 12.67 34.73
N GLN A 195 10.95 11.87 35.36
CA GLN A 195 11.27 11.18 36.61
C GLN A 195 12.49 10.28 36.47
N VAL A 196 12.55 9.42 35.45
CA VAL A 196 13.68 8.52 35.22
C VAL A 196 14.96 9.30 34.93
N ARG A 197 14.87 10.37 34.13
CA ARG A 197 16.00 11.28 33.89
C ARG A 197 16.52 11.86 35.20
N ASP A 198 15.63 12.38 36.05
CA ASP A 198 16.02 13.05 37.29
C ASP A 198 16.59 12.04 38.32
N GLN A 199 15.95 10.88 38.49
CA GLN A 199 16.43 9.80 39.37
C GLN A 199 17.79 9.23 38.93
N SER A 200 18.04 9.19 37.62
CA SER A 200 19.30 8.68 37.06
C SER A 200 20.40 9.75 36.95
N ASN A 201 20.19 10.98 37.43
CA ASN A 201 21.10 12.11 37.18
C ASN A 201 21.45 12.28 35.69
N ASN A 202 20.42 12.24 34.85
CA ASN A 202 20.49 12.42 33.41
C ASN A 202 21.35 11.36 32.69
N GLN A 203 21.34 10.12 33.19
CA GLN A 203 22.06 8.99 32.58
C GLN A 203 21.13 8.01 31.83
N VAL A 204 19.86 7.94 32.23
CA VAL A 204 18.86 7.04 31.63
C VAL A 204 17.73 7.87 31.02
N HIS A 205 17.38 7.53 29.78
CA HIS A 205 16.32 8.18 29.01
C HIS A 205 15.40 7.12 28.42
N LEU A 206 14.11 7.42 28.32
CA LEU A 206 13.11 6.51 27.75
C LEU A 206 13.19 6.43 26.22
N PHE A 207 13.80 7.41 25.58
CA PHE A 207 14.02 7.48 24.14
C PHE A 207 15.39 8.10 23.85
N SER A 208 15.94 7.79 22.68
CA SER A 208 17.27 8.26 22.27
C SER A 208 17.21 9.68 21.71
N SER A 209 16.08 10.04 21.08
CA SER A 209 15.86 11.39 20.56
C SER A 209 14.38 11.73 20.41
N TRP A 210 14.07 13.01 20.24
CA TRP A 210 12.74 13.51 19.87
C TRP A 210 12.17 12.82 18.62
N TRP A 211 13.04 12.36 17.71
CA TRP A 211 12.63 11.61 16.51
C TRP A 211 11.89 10.30 16.85
N ASP A 212 12.19 9.66 17.99
CA ASP A 212 11.62 8.36 18.35
C ASP A 212 10.12 8.46 18.71
N ILE A 213 9.69 9.61 19.25
CA ILE A 213 8.30 9.84 19.68
C ILE A 213 7.45 10.53 18.59
N ARG A 214 8.05 10.93 17.46
CA ARG A 214 7.39 11.71 16.40
C ARG A 214 6.10 11.07 15.88
N TRP A 215 6.06 9.75 15.81
CA TRP A 215 4.92 9.04 15.23
C TRP A 215 3.65 9.14 16.09
N PHE A 216 3.78 9.37 17.41
CA PHE A 216 2.62 9.66 18.26
C PHE A 216 1.88 10.90 17.81
N PHE A 217 2.65 11.94 17.42
CA PHE A 217 2.12 13.21 16.97
C PHE A 217 1.72 13.20 15.49
N PHE A 218 2.56 12.63 14.62
CA PHE A 218 2.31 12.59 13.18
C PHE A 218 1.07 11.80 12.81
N ASN A 219 0.79 10.73 13.57
CA ASN A 219 -0.38 9.88 13.37
C ASN A 219 -1.61 10.34 14.17
N ALA A 220 -1.46 11.25 15.15
CA ALA A 220 -2.57 11.87 15.85
C ALA A 220 -3.19 13.05 15.09
N ARG A 221 -2.55 13.51 14.00
CA ARG A 221 -3.08 14.58 13.16
C ARG A 221 -4.47 14.24 12.64
N THR A 222 -5.33 15.25 12.65
CA THR A 222 -6.70 15.18 12.11
C THR A 222 -6.85 15.98 10.82
N LYS A 223 -5.91 16.91 10.57
CA LYS A 223 -5.91 17.80 9.41
C LYS A 223 -4.83 17.37 8.38
N PRO A 224 -5.14 17.40 7.07
CA PRO A 224 -4.13 17.27 6.02
C PRO A 224 -3.09 18.37 6.09
N TRP A 225 -1.89 18.13 5.55
CA TRP A 225 -0.83 19.15 5.47
C TRP A 225 -1.20 20.34 4.59
N VAL A 226 -2.07 20.13 3.59
CA VAL A 226 -2.48 21.16 2.63
C VAL A 226 -4.00 21.17 2.52
N VAL A 227 -4.59 22.33 2.79
CA VAL A 227 -6.02 22.61 2.58
C VAL A 227 -6.12 23.92 1.81
N ASP A 228 -6.91 23.95 0.73
CA ASP A 228 -7.08 25.13 -0.14
C ASP A 228 -5.76 25.76 -0.59
N ASN A 229 -4.78 24.91 -0.94
CA ASN A 229 -3.44 25.30 -1.36
C ASN A 229 -2.65 26.12 -0.31
N ARG A 230 -2.97 25.94 0.98
CA ARG A 230 -2.25 26.53 2.11
C ARG A 230 -1.74 25.45 3.04
N LEU A 231 -0.57 25.69 3.63
CA LEU A 231 -0.01 24.85 4.68
C LEU A 231 -0.92 24.93 5.92
N VAL A 232 -1.29 23.77 6.44
CA VAL A 232 -1.99 23.61 7.73
C VAL A 232 -1.06 22.85 8.66
N ILE A 233 -0.80 23.43 9.83
CA ILE A 233 -0.13 22.76 10.94
C ILE A 233 -1.23 22.30 11.90
N ASP A 234 -1.27 21.01 12.15
CA ASP A 234 -2.21 20.40 13.10
C ASP A 234 -1.68 20.61 14.52
N ASP A 235 -2.57 20.79 15.49
CA ASP A 235 -2.26 21.03 16.89
C ASP A 235 -1.35 19.92 17.45
N ALA A 236 -1.50 18.66 17.00
CA ALA A 236 -0.61 17.57 17.38
C ALA A 236 0.84 17.79 16.91
N ILE A 237 1.06 18.47 15.78
CA ILE A 237 2.39 18.85 15.31
C ILE A 237 2.93 20.05 16.07
N GLU A 238 2.08 20.98 16.47
CA GLU A 238 2.51 22.08 17.34
C GLU A 238 2.98 21.57 18.70
N GLU A 239 2.31 20.56 19.26
CA GLU A 239 2.72 19.92 20.52
C GLU A 239 4.08 19.20 20.43
N TYR A 240 4.42 18.71 19.24
CA TYR A 240 5.68 18.02 18.99
C TYR A 240 6.90 18.93 18.87
N ILE A 241 6.71 20.19 18.43
CA ILE A 241 7.78 21.15 18.09
C ILE A 241 8.15 21.98 19.32
#